data_AF-A0A1X9MCY3-F1
#
_entry.id   AF-A0A1X9MCY3-F1
#
_cell.length_a   1.000
_cell.length_b   1.000
_cell.length_c   1.000
_cell.angle_alpha   90.00
_cell.angle_beta   90.00
_cell.angle_gamma   90.00
#
_symmetry.space_group_name_H-M   'P 1'
#
loop_
_entity.id
_entity.type
_entity.pdbx_description
1 polymer ?
#
loop_
_entity_poly.entity_id
_entity_poly.type
_entity_poly.pdbx_seq_one_letter_code
_entity_poly.pdbx_strand_id
1 'polypeptide(L)'
;MDEKKRAEIKNALAKHVDKISKACENSLKRLGTDYLDLYLLHWRGRIPLEETIEGMEKLREEGKILRWGVSNFDTADMEELWNTSSGKNCMTNQVLYHLGSRGIDFVLLPWQREHNMPIMAYSPLAQGGSLRSQLLNDPAIDDIADKYNVQPLQIALAWTIRSNKVIAIPKAVQDEHVLANAEAATIEFTEEDLSRIDQVFPNPTRKMPLDII
;
A
#
# COMPACT_ATOMS: atom_id res chain seq x y z
N MET A 1 16.80 -1.69 35.22
CA MET A 1 16.92 -2.80 34.25
C MET A 1 18.32 -3.37 34.37
N ASP A 2 18.44 -4.66 34.69
CA ASP A 2 19.71 -5.38 34.88
C ASP A 2 20.60 -5.36 33.62
N GLU A 3 21.92 -5.30 33.79
CA GLU A 3 22.93 -5.27 32.70
C GLU A 3 22.83 -6.51 31.81
N LYS A 4 22.52 -7.67 32.40
CA LYS A 4 22.32 -8.91 31.64
C LYS A 4 21.14 -8.79 30.67
N LYS A 5 20.02 -8.22 31.13
CA LYS A 5 18.82 -7.99 30.30
C LYS A 5 19.10 -6.98 29.18
N ARG A 6 19.90 -5.95 29.44
CA ARG A 6 20.35 -4.99 28.40
C ARG A 6 21.20 -5.66 27.32
N ALA A 7 22.12 -6.55 27.71
CA ALA A 7 22.97 -7.28 26.76
C ALA A 7 22.16 -8.26 25.89
N GLU A 8 21.18 -8.95 26.47
CA GLU A 8 20.28 -9.85 25.73
C GLU A 8 19.45 -9.11 24.68
N ILE A 9 18.87 -7.95 25.04
CA ILE A 9 18.11 -7.09 24.11
C ILE A 9 19.02 -6.63 22.95
N LYS A 10 20.22 -6.12 23.26
CA LYS A 10 21.18 -5.69 22.22
C LYS A 10 21.57 -6.83 21.27
N ASN A 11 21.75 -8.04 21.80
CA ASN A 11 22.07 -9.21 20.97
C ASN A 11 20.90 -9.66 20.08
N ALA A 12 19.66 -9.56 20.56
CA ALA A 12 18.48 -9.88 19.75
C ALA A 12 18.31 -8.86 18.60
N LEU A 13 18.41 -7.58 18.93
CA LEU A 13 18.40 -6.46 17.98
C LEU A 13 19.46 -6.65 16.88
N ALA A 14 20.72 -6.89 17.25
CA ALA A 14 21.80 -7.10 16.29
C ALA A 14 21.52 -8.27 15.33
N LYS A 15 20.95 -9.38 15.83
CA LYS A 15 20.54 -10.52 14.99
C LYS A 15 19.40 -10.16 14.04
N HIS A 16 18.47 -9.29 14.44
CA HIS A 16 17.38 -8.91 13.57
C HIS A 16 17.82 -7.97 12.45
N VAL A 17 18.64 -6.96 12.78
CA VAL A 17 19.25 -6.05 11.82
C VAL A 17 20.05 -6.83 10.77
N ASP A 18 20.78 -7.87 11.17
CA ASP A 18 21.51 -8.77 10.25
C ASP A 18 20.56 -9.51 9.29
N LYS A 19 19.42 -10.00 9.78
CA LYS A 19 18.40 -10.64 8.93
C LYS A 19 17.81 -9.69 7.89
N ILE A 20 17.48 -8.46 8.30
CA ILE A 20 17.00 -7.41 7.37
C ILE A 20 18.04 -7.14 6.29
N SER A 21 19.31 -6.99 6.71
CA SER A 21 20.43 -6.71 5.82
C SER A 21 20.60 -7.81 4.77
N LYS A 22 20.64 -9.07 5.23
CA LYS A 22 20.76 -10.25 4.35
C LYS A 22 19.57 -10.40 3.39
N ALA A 23 18.35 -10.08 3.85
CA ALA A 23 17.16 -10.11 2.99
C ALA A 23 17.22 -9.05 1.88
N CYS A 24 17.68 -7.84 2.22
CA CYS A 24 17.88 -6.76 1.26
C CYS A 24 18.96 -7.12 0.23
N GLU A 25 20.14 -7.58 0.68
CA GLU A 25 21.26 -7.98 -0.20
C GLU A 25 20.86 -9.10 -1.18
N ASN A 26 20.10 -10.08 -0.71
CA ASN A 26 19.58 -11.12 -1.60
C ASN A 26 18.61 -10.56 -2.64
N SER A 27 17.83 -9.53 -2.29
CA SER A 27 16.90 -8.86 -3.22
C SER A 27 17.64 -8.04 -4.26
N LEU A 28 18.62 -7.24 -3.83
CA LEU A 28 19.55 -6.50 -4.71
C LEU A 28 20.23 -7.44 -5.72
N LYS A 29 20.77 -8.57 -5.24
CA LYS A 29 21.39 -9.59 -6.09
C LYS A 29 20.44 -10.17 -7.14
N ARG A 30 19.18 -10.45 -6.78
CA ARG A 30 18.18 -10.98 -7.73
C ARG A 30 17.76 -9.94 -8.77
N LEU A 31 17.71 -8.66 -8.37
CA LEU A 31 17.33 -7.55 -9.24
C LEU A 31 18.49 -7.02 -10.08
N GLY A 32 19.74 -7.36 -9.75
CA GLY A 32 20.93 -6.89 -10.47
C GLY A 32 21.18 -5.39 -10.30
N THR A 33 20.83 -4.83 -9.13
CA THR A 33 21.01 -3.41 -8.78
C THR A 33 21.72 -3.30 -7.43
N ASP A 34 22.38 -2.17 -7.19
CA ASP A 34 23.10 -1.88 -5.94
C ASP A 34 22.21 -1.21 -4.88
N TYR A 35 21.05 -0.67 -5.29
CA TYR A 35 20.10 -0.03 -4.38
C TYR A 35 18.64 -0.24 -4.81
N LEU A 36 17.72 -0.03 -3.85
CA LEU A 36 16.27 0.05 -4.07
C LEU A 36 15.76 1.46 -3.78
N ASP A 37 14.88 2.01 -4.61
CA ASP A 37 14.24 3.30 -4.31
C ASP A 37 13.38 3.24 -3.03
N LEU A 38 12.71 2.11 -2.82
CA LEU A 38 11.82 1.89 -1.69
C LEU A 38 11.87 0.42 -1.24
N TYR A 39 12.00 0.20 0.07
CA TYR A 39 11.95 -1.14 0.67
C TYR A 39 10.87 -1.21 1.76
N LEU A 40 10.01 -2.22 1.69
CA LEU A 40 8.83 -2.31 2.56
C LEU A 40 8.96 -3.45 3.58
N LEU A 41 8.58 -3.18 4.82
CA LEU A 41 8.17 -4.26 5.73
C LEU A 41 6.84 -4.84 5.21
N HIS A 42 6.82 -6.13 4.88
CA HIS A 42 5.68 -6.76 4.19
C HIS A 42 4.39 -6.84 5.05
N TRP A 43 4.51 -7.14 6.33
CA TRP A 43 3.41 -7.13 7.29
C TRP A 43 3.95 -7.02 8.72
N ARG A 44 3.08 -6.65 9.66
CA ARG A 44 3.42 -6.59 11.09
C ARG A 44 3.80 -7.98 11.61
N GLY A 45 5.01 -8.10 12.15
CA GLY A 45 5.51 -9.32 12.78
C GLY A 45 5.48 -9.24 14.30
N ARG A 46 6.10 -10.24 14.95
CA ARG A 46 6.31 -10.27 16.41
C ARG A 46 7.52 -9.43 16.86
N ILE A 47 8.31 -8.94 15.92
CA ILE A 47 9.53 -8.20 16.20
C ILE A 47 9.13 -6.76 16.53
N PRO A 48 9.68 -6.15 17.59
CA PRO A 48 9.41 -4.75 17.91
C PRO A 48 9.70 -3.83 16.72
N LEU A 49 8.86 -2.82 16.52
CA LEU A 49 9.04 -1.88 15.41
C LEU A 49 10.36 -1.12 15.51
N GLU A 50 10.81 -0.79 16.71
CA GLU A 50 12.10 -0.13 16.94
C GLU A 50 13.26 -0.91 16.31
N GLU A 51 13.31 -2.24 16.48
CA GLU A 51 14.34 -3.08 15.88
C GLU A 51 14.24 -3.12 14.35
N THR A 52 13.01 -3.10 13.82
CA THR A 52 12.80 -3.10 12.36
C THR A 52 13.22 -1.77 11.76
N ILE A 53 12.84 -0.65 12.39
CA ILE A 53 13.17 0.71 11.96
C ILE A 53 14.68 0.90 11.99
N GLU A 54 15.38 0.46 13.04
CA GLU A 54 16.84 0.52 13.10
C GLU A 54 17.50 -0.22 11.92
N GLY A 55 16.98 -1.41 11.58
CA GLY A 55 17.46 -2.16 10.41
C GLY A 55 17.22 -1.43 9.08
N MET A 56 16.05 -0.80 8.91
CA MET A 56 15.72 -0.02 7.71
C MET A 56 16.58 1.25 7.60
N GLU A 57 16.78 1.96 8.70
CA GLU A 57 17.60 3.17 8.76
C GLU A 57 19.06 2.85 8.45
N LYS A 58 19.59 1.75 8.99
CA LYS A 58 20.95 1.27 8.65
C LYS A 58 21.10 0.96 7.16
N LEU A 59 20.13 0.27 6.55
CA LEU A 59 20.14 0.02 5.10
C LEU A 59 20.13 1.33 4.29
N ARG A 60 19.42 2.35 4.79
CA ARG A 60 19.38 3.68 4.16
C ARG A 60 20.72 4.40 4.28
N GLU A 61 21.33 4.37 5.46
CA GLU A 61 22.66 4.95 5.72
C GLU A 61 23.76 4.28 4.88
N GLU A 62 23.65 2.97 4.66
CA GLU A 62 24.54 2.20 3.77
C GLU A 62 24.28 2.44 2.28
N GLY A 63 23.25 3.19 1.91
CA GLY A 63 22.87 3.47 0.52
C GLY A 63 22.23 2.29 -0.23
N LYS A 64 21.92 1.18 0.46
CA LYS A 64 21.27 0.00 -0.12
C LYS A 64 19.78 0.24 -0.43
N ILE A 65 19.16 1.18 0.29
CA ILE A 65 17.80 1.64 0.01
C ILE A 65 17.77 3.17 0.09
N LEU A 66 17.00 3.84 -0.76
CA LEU A 66 16.82 5.29 -0.66
C LEU A 66 15.76 5.64 0.38
N ARG A 67 14.70 4.83 0.47
CA ARG A 67 13.57 5.02 1.39
C ARG A 67 13.06 3.68 1.90
N TRP A 68 12.30 3.73 2.99
CA TRP A 68 11.57 2.58 3.49
C TRP A 68 10.10 2.92 3.76
N GLY A 69 9.27 1.89 3.80
CA GLY A 69 7.87 1.99 4.16
C GLY A 69 7.38 0.68 4.78
N VAL A 70 6.07 0.56 4.90
CA VAL A 70 5.40 -0.64 5.43
C VAL A 70 4.31 -1.11 4.48
N SER A 71 3.78 -2.29 4.75
CA SER A 71 2.66 -2.88 4.06
C SER A 71 1.78 -3.60 5.07
N ASN A 72 0.46 -3.57 4.84
CA ASN A 72 -0.56 -4.21 5.68
C ASN A 72 -0.57 -3.69 7.13
N PHE A 73 -0.36 -2.39 7.34
CA PHE A 73 -0.48 -1.74 8.64
C PHE A 73 -1.86 -1.09 8.78
N ASP A 74 -2.58 -1.38 9.86
CA ASP A 74 -3.81 -0.67 10.19
C ASP A 74 -3.51 0.69 10.86
N THR A 75 -4.53 1.47 11.23
CA THR A 75 -4.31 2.78 11.87
C THR A 75 -3.54 2.68 13.19
N ALA A 76 -3.78 1.64 14.00
CA ALA A 76 -3.11 1.48 15.29
C ALA A 76 -1.63 1.10 15.10
N ASP A 77 -1.32 0.23 14.13
CA ASP A 77 0.06 -0.07 13.75
C ASP A 77 0.80 1.17 13.25
N MET A 78 0.14 2.00 12.44
CA MET A 78 0.71 3.25 11.93
C MET A 78 0.95 4.27 13.05
N GLU A 79 0.05 4.39 14.03
CA GLU A 79 0.23 5.24 15.21
C GLU A 79 1.41 4.79 16.07
N GLU A 80 1.57 3.49 16.32
CA GLU A 80 2.73 2.95 17.05
C GLU A 80 4.03 3.23 16.29
N LEU A 81 4.03 2.97 14.98
CA LEU A 81 5.17 3.22 14.11
C LEU A 81 5.57 4.71 14.15
N TRP A 82 4.61 5.61 13.98
CA TRP A 82 4.84 7.04 13.93
C TRP A 82 5.45 7.61 15.23
N ASN A 83 5.10 6.99 16.37
CA ASN A 83 5.60 7.37 17.69
C ASN A 83 6.91 6.68 18.08
N THR A 84 7.40 5.73 17.27
CA THR A 84 8.70 5.08 17.49
C THR A 84 9.84 5.96 16.97
N SER A 85 11.02 5.88 17.60
CA SER A 85 12.24 6.58 17.15
C SER A 85 12.50 6.34 15.66
N SER A 86 12.72 7.41 14.90
CA SER A 86 12.87 7.41 13.43
C SER A 86 11.66 6.89 12.62
N GLY A 87 10.55 6.53 13.26
CA GLY A 87 9.37 6.00 12.58
C GLY A 87 8.70 6.96 11.59
N LYS A 88 8.83 8.27 11.83
CA LYS A 88 8.38 9.32 10.90
C LYS A 88 9.10 9.33 9.54
N ASN A 89 10.18 8.55 9.39
CA ASN A 89 10.87 8.39 8.12
C ASN A 89 10.16 7.39 7.17
N CYS A 90 9.11 6.71 7.64
CA CYS A 90 8.28 5.84 6.81
C CYS A 90 7.63 6.63 5.68
N MET A 91 7.77 6.13 4.44
CA MET A 91 7.34 6.86 3.25
C MET A 91 5.98 6.46 2.69
N THR A 92 5.49 5.27 3.01
CA THR A 92 4.23 4.77 2.51
C THR A 92 3.74 3.58 3.31
N ASN A 93 2.43 3.34 3.24
CA ASN A 93 1.83 2.07 3.63
C ASN A 93 1.15 1.45 2.40
N GLN A 94 1.56 0.23 2.05
CA GLN A 94 0.96 -0.55 0.99
C GLN A 94 -0.18 -1.43 1.54
N VAL A 95 -1.42 -1.20 1.12
CA VAL A 95 -2.62 -1.90 1.65
C VAL A 95 -3.58 -2.32 0.55
N LEU A 96 -4.47 -3.27 0.84
CA LEU A 96 -5.53 -3.65 -0.08
C LEU A 96 -6.47 -2.45 -0.23
N TYR A 97 -6.63 -1.98 -1.46
CA TYR A 97 -7.59 -0.92 -1.74
C TYR A 97 -8.08 -0.99 -3.18
N HIS A 98 -9.39 -1.09 -3.32
CA HIS A 98 -10.10 -1.06 -4.60
C HIS A 98 -11.58 -0.73 -4.35
N LEU A 99 -12.34 -0.49 -5.42
CA LEU A 99 -13.77 -0.14 -5.33
C LEU A 99 -14.58 -1.06 -4.40
N GLY A 100 -14.37 -2.38 -4.48
CA GLY A 100 -15.06 -3.34 -3.61
C GLY A 100 -14.40 -3.64 -2.24
N SER A 101 -13.34 -2.91 -1.85
CA SER A 101 -12.70 -2.99 -0.53
C SER A 101 -12.28 -1.57 -0.10
N ARG A 102 -13.21 -0.90 0.58
CA ARG A 102 -13.11 0.51 0.98
C ARG A 102 -12.90 0.71 2.47
N GLY A 103 -12.58 -0.34 3.23
CA GLY A 103 -12.48 -0.27 4.70
C GLY A 103 -11.51 0.81 5.20
N ILE A 104 -10.45 1.08 4.44
CA ILE A 104 -9.46 2.12 4.77
C ILE A 104 -10.00 3.54 4.67
N ASP A 105 -11.09 3.78 3.92
CA ASP A 105 -11.69 5.11 3.73
C ASP A 105 -12.17 5.71 5.06
N PHE A 106 -12.51 4.88 6.06
CA PHE A 106 -13.08 5.36 7.33
C PHE A 106 -12.06 6.02 8.24
N VAL A 107 -10.88 5.42 8.43
CA VAL A 107 -9.88 5.87 9.42
C VAL A 107 -8.45 5.90 8.90
N LEU A 108 -8.00 4.87 8.18
CA LEU A 108 -6.59 4.77 7.76
C LEU A 108 -6.23 5.77 6.66
N LEU A 109 -7.06 5.91 5.63
CA LEU A 109 -6.82 6.86 4.54
C LEU A 109 -6.87 8.32 5.03
N PRO A 110 -7.85 8.75 5.85
CA PRO A 110 -7.81 10.06 6.52
C PRO A 110 -6.54 10.30 7.34
N TRP A 111 -6.15 9.33 8.18
CA TRP A 111 -4.94 9.43 9.00
C TRP A 111 -3.68 9.62 8.15
N GLN A 112 -3.50 8.82 7.08
CA GLN A 112 -2.33 8.95 6.21
C GLN A 112 -2.31 10.27 5.44
N ARG A 113 -3.48 10.80 5.04
CA ARG A 113 -3.60 12.13 4.43
C ARG A 113 -3.14 13.24 5.37
N GLU A 114 -3.55 13.19 6.64
CA GLU A 114 -3.12 14.16 7.67
C GLU A 114 -1.59 14.16 7.84
N HIS A 115 -0.96 12.99 7.72
CA HIS A 115 0.49 12.81 7.86
C HIS A 115 1.26 13.00 6.54
N ASN A 116 0.60 13.42 5.45
CA ASN A 116 1.19 13.54 4.11
C ASN A 116 1.87 12.24 3.61
N MET A 117 1.34 11.09 4.01
CA MET A 117 1.85 9.78 3.63
C MET A 117 1.02 9.18 2.48
N PRO A 118 1.60 8.91 1.30
CA PRO A 118 0.88 8.27 0.22
C PRO A 118 0.57 6.80 0.54
N ILE A 119 -0.53 6.30 -0.01
CA ILE A 119 -0.88 4.88 0.03
C ILE A 119 -0.46 4.21 -1.27
N MET A 120 0.12 3.01 -1.18
CA MET A 120 0.20 2.10 -2.33
C MET A 120 -0.98 1.12 -2.27
N ALA A 121 -1.88 1.19 -3.24
CA ALA A 121 -3.02 0.30 -3.33
C ALA A 121 -2.65 -0.98 -4.10
N TYR A 122 -2.52 -2.10 -3.39
CA TYR A 122 -2.36 -3.41 -4.03
C TYR A 122 -3.70 -4.03 -4.38
N SER A 123 -3.69 -4.92 -5.37
CA SER A 123 -4.87 -5.51 -6.00
C SER A 123 -5.95 -4.47 -6.35
N PRO A 124 -5.59 -3.34 -7.01
CA PRO A 124 -6.53 -2.26 -7.31
C PRO A 124 -7.69 -2.69 -8.21
N LEU A 125 -7.55 -3.82 -8.92
CA LEU A 125 -8.55 -4.43 -9.78
C LEU A 125 -9.24 -5.66 -9.15
N ALA A 126 -9.10 -5.87 -7.83
CA ALA A 126 -9.65 -7.01 -7.12
C ALA A 126 -9.29 -8.38 -7.77
N GLN A 127 -8.03 -8.51 -8.20
CA GLN A 127 -7.50 -9.64 -8.99
C GLN A 127 -8.26 -9.89 -10.31
N GLY A 128 -8.57 -8.82 -11.04
CA GLY A 128 -9.34 -8.89 -12.29
C GLY A 128 -10.82 -9.20 -12.04
N GLY A 129 -11.37 -8.67 -10.95
CA GLY A 129 -12.77 -8.89 -10.55
C GLY A 129 -13.04 -10.20 -9.83
N SER A 130 -12.06 -11.11 -9.67
CA SER A 130 -12.30 -12.41 -9.01
C SER A 130 -12.69 -12.26 -7.53
N LEU A 131 -12.14 -11.27 -6.83
CA LEU A 131 -12.51 -10.97 -5.44
C LEU A 131 -13.84 -10.22 -5.35
N ARG A 132 -14.27 -9.55 -6.44
CA ARG A 132 -15.45 -8.67 -6.51
C ARG A 132 -16.03 -8.61 -7.92
N SER A 133 -16.90 -9.56 -8.26
CA SER A 133 -17.48 -9.70 -9.61
C SER A 133 -18.39 -8.53 -10.02
N GLN A 134 -18.92 -7.76 -9.05
CA GLN A 134 -19.66 -6.53 -9.32
C GLN A 134 -18.83 -5.49 -10.10
N LEU A 135 -17.49 -5.52 -10.02
CA LEU A 135 -16.64 -4.64 -10.82
C LEU A 135 -16.75 -4.88 -12.33
N LEU A 136 -17.26 -6.04 -12.74
CA LEU A 136 -17.34 -6.47 -14.14
C LEU A 136 -18.78 -6.56 -14.66
N ASN A 137 -19.79 -6.45 -13.79
CA ASN A 137 -21.17 -6.80 -14.13
C ASN A 137 -22.19 -5.84 -13.48
N ASP A 138 -21.79 -4.62 -13.13
CA ASP A 138 -22.69 -3.62 -12.57
C ASP A 138 -23.07 -2.61 -13.67
N PRO A 139 -24.38 -2.44 -13.99
CA PRO A 139 -24.82 -1.55 -15.06
C PRO A 139 -24.35 -0.10 -14.90
N ALA A 140 -24.21 0.39 -13.67
CA ALA A 140 -23.74 1.77 -13.47
C ALA A 140 -22.24 1.90 -13.78
N ILE A 141 -21.45 0.85 -13.54
CA ILE A 141 -20.04 0.82 -13.94
C ILE A 141 -19.91 0.70 -15.45
N ASP A 142 -20.73 -0.12 -16.10
CA ASP A 142 -20.76 -0.27 -17.56
C ASP A 142 -21.15 1.05 -18.24
N ASP A 143 -22.20 1.72 -17.77
CA ASP A 143 -22.61 3.04 -18.29
C ASP A 143 -21.51 4.10 -18.18
N ILE A 144 -20.77 4.10 -17.05
CA ILE A 144 -19.65 5.02 -16.85
C ILE A 144 -18.50 4.64 -17.78
N ALA A 145 -18.19 3.35 -17.93
CA ALA A 145 -17.17 2.87 -18.85
C ALA A 145 -17.48 3.29 -20.30
N ASP A 146 -18.73 3.16 -20.73
CA ASP A 146 -19.22 3.59 -22.04
C ASP A 146 -19.08 5.12 -22.23
N LYS A 147 -19.45 5.91 -21.21
CA LYS A 147 -19.28 7.38 -21.23
C LYS A 147 -17.83 7.80 -21.52
N TYR A 148 -16.87 7.08 -20.96
CA TYR A 148 -15.44 7.34 -21.15
C TYR A 148 -14.81 6.55 -22.30
N ASN A 149 -15.57 5.69 -22.98
CA ASN A 149 -15.11 4.79 -24.04
C ASN A 149 -13.94 3.89 -23.59
N VAL A 150 -14.06 3.30 -22.39
CA VAL A 150 -13.05 2.44 -21.76
C VAL A 150 -13.69 1.15 -21.23
N GLN A 151 -12.87 0.23 -20.71
CA GLN A 151 -13.35 -1.00 -20.08
C GLN A 151 -13.71 -0.79 -18.59
N PRO A 152 -14.63 -1.60 -18.00
CA PRO A 152 -15.01 -1.51 -16.58
C PRO A 152 -13.83 -1.53 -15.59
N LEU A 153 -12.79 -2.32 -15.88
CA LEU A 153 -11.59 -2.36 -15.02
C LEU A 153 -10.76 -1.06 -15.08
N GLN A 154 -10.82 -0.29 -16.15
CA GLN A 154 -10.20 1.04 -16.20
C GLN A 154 -10.94 2.02 -15.28
N ILE A 155 -12.27 1.92 -15.17
CA ILE A 155 -13.05 2.69 -14.20
C ILE A 155 -12.63 2.36 -12.76
N ALA A 156 -12.44 1.07 -12.45
CA ALA A 156 -11.98 0.65 -11.12
C ALA A 156 -10.59 1.19 -10.79
N LEU A 157 -9.65 1.13 -11.74
CA LEU A 157 -8.29 1.64 -11.54
C LEU A 157 -8.26 3.16 -11.41
N ALA A 158 -8.93 3.88 -12.31
CA ALA A 158 -9.08 5.32 -12.28
C ALA A 158 -9.67 5.78 -10.94
N TRP A 159 -10.70 5.08 -10.47
CA TRP A 159 -11.32 5.39 -9.19
C TRP A 159 -10.33 5.23 -8.04
N THR A 160 -9.51 4.16 -8.03
CA THR A 160 -8.51 3.94 -6.99
C THR A 160 -7.50 5.10 -6.91
N ILE A 161 -7.10 5.67 -8.04
CA ILE A 161 -6.10 6.77 -8.10
C ILE A 161 -6.71 8.18 -8.07
N ARG A 162 -8.04 8.33 -8.16
CA ARG A 162 -8.77 9.60 -8.34
C ARG A 162 -8.34 10.78 -7.45
N SER A 163 -7.82 10.48 -6.26
CA SER A 163 -7.43 11.52 -5.29
C SER A 163 -6.03 12.08 -5.49
N ASN A 164 -5.23 11.50 -6.40
CA ASN A 164 -3.79 11.80 -6.56
C ASN A 164 -2.94 11.58 -5.29
N LYS A 165 -3.50 10.90 -4.27
CA LYS A 165 -2.82 10.53 -3.01
C LYS A 165 -2.65 9.02 -2.85
N VAL A 166 -3.12 8.25 -3.82
CA VAL A 166 -3.07 6.79 -3.85
C VAL A 166 -2.33 6.37 -5.12
N ILE A 167 -1.33 5.51 -4.96
CA ILE A 167 -0.54 4.91 -6.03
C ILE A 167 -1.07 3.49 -6.22
N ALA A 168 -1.81 3.23 -7.29
CA ALA A 168 -2.25 1.88 -7.62
C ALA A 168 -1.13 1.09 -8.29
N ILE A 169 -0.97 -0.19 -7.91
CA ILE A 169 0.04 -1.09 -8.51
C ILE A 169 -0.63 -2.30 -9.20
N PRO A 170 -1.39 -2.10 -10.30
CA PRO A 170 -1.97 -3.20 -11.04
C PRO A 170 -0.88 -4.06 -11.68
N LYS A 171 -1.03 -5.38 -11.61
CA LYS A 171 -0.18 -6.32 -12.35
C LYS A 171 -0.84 -6.66 -13.68
N ALA A 172 -0.10 -6.50 -14.77
CA ALA A 172 -0.48 -6.96 -16.11
C ALA A 172 0.70 -7.72 -16.75
N VAL A 173 0.39 -8.67 -17.62
CA VAL A 173 1.41 -9.40 -18.43
C VAL A 173 1.12 -9.37 -19.93
N GLN A 174 -0.09 -8.97 -20.32
CA GLN A 174 -0.45 -8.67 -21.71
C GLN A 174 -0.25 -7.19 -21.95
N ASP A 175 0.34 -6.83 -23.09
CA ASP A 175 0.65 -5.44 -23.45
C ASP A 175 -0.62 -4.59 -23.52
N GLU A 176 -1.72 -5.16 -24.02
CA GLU A 176 -3.01 -4.48 -24.09
C GLU A 176 -3.51 -4.06 -22.70
N HIS A 177 -3.33 -4.91 -21.69
CA HIS A 177 -3.70 -4.59 -20.31
C HIS A 177 -2.75 -3.56 -19.69
N VAL A 178 -1.47 -3.57 -20.04
CA VAL A 178 -0.51 -2.54 -19.59
C VAL A 178 -0.93 -1.17 -20.13
N LEU A 179 -1.28 -1.09 -21.42
CA LEU A 179 -1.74 0.14 -22.06
C LEU A 179 -3.07 0.62 -21.48
N ALA A 180 -4.05 -0.27 -21.31
CA ALA A 180 -5.34 0.06 -20.69
C ALA A 180 -5.18 0.58 -19.25
N ASN A 181 -4.26 -0.02 -18.47
CA ASN A 181 -3.96 0.45 -17.12
C ASN A 181 -3.37 1.86 -17.12
N ALA A 182 -2.51 2.19 -18.08
CA ALA A 182 -1.94 3.52 -18.23
C ALA A 182 -3.00 4.55 -18.64
N GLU A 183 -3.89 4.19 -19.58
CA GLU A 183 -4.99 5.04 -20.03
C GLU A 183 -6.00 5.34 -18.92
N ALA A 184 -6.18 4.45 -17.94
CA ALA A 184 -7.04 4.74 -16.78
C ALA A 184 -6.61 6.00 -16.02
N ALA A 185 -5.35 6.41 -16.09
CA ALA A 185 -4.86 7.65 -15.47
C ALA A 185 -5.34 8.94 -16.14
N THR A 186 -5.93 8.87 -17.34
CA THR A 186 -6.47 10.04 -18.05
C THR A 186 -7.94 10.30 -17.76
N ILE A 187 -8.58 9.43 -16.96
CA ILE A 187 -10.00 9.54 -16.64
C ILE A 187 -10.20 10.55 -15.50
N GLU A 188 -10.96 11.60 -15.78
CA GLU A 188 -11.41 12.57 -14.79
C GLU A 188 -12.91 12.40 -14.54
N PHE A 189 -13.26 11.89 -13.36
CA PHE A 189 -14.65 11.66 -12.96
C PHE A 189 -15.38 12.97 -12.68
N THR A 190 -16.65 13.05 -13.08
CA THR A 190 -17.55 14.08 -12.57
C THR A 190 -18.05 13.70 -11.17
N GLU A 191 -18.59 14.67 -10.43
CA GLU A 191 -19.26 14.41 -9.14
C GLU A 191 -20.44 13.44 -9.29
N GLU A 192 -21.12 13.47 -10.44
CA GLU A 192 -22.21 12.54 -10.75
C GLU A 192 -21.68 11.11 -10.89
N ASP A 193 -20.56 10.90 -11.59
CA ASP A 193 -19.96 9.57 -11.73
C ASP A 193 -19.54 9.02 -10.36
N LEU A 194 -18.89 9.86 -9.54
CA LEU A 194 -18.49 9.47 -8.19
C LEU A 194 -19.70 9.15 -7.31
N SER A 195 -20.79 9.92 -7.42
CA SER A 195 -22.02 9.65 -6.68
C SER A 195 -22.65 8.31 -7.09
N ARG A 196 -22.69 8.01 -8.39
CA ARG A 196 -23.18 6.71 -8.91
C ARG A 196 -22.31 5.56 -8.42
N ILE A 197 -20.98 5.71 -8.46
CA ILE A 197 -20.04 4.73 -7.94
C ILE A 197 -20.25 4.50 -6.44
N ASP A 198 -20.45 5.56 -5.65
CA ASP A 198 -20.71 5.45 -4.21
C ASP A 198 -22.05 4.77 -3.90
N GLN A 199 -23.05 4.81 -4.80
CA GLN A 199 -24.30 4.06 -4.63
C GLN A 199 -24.10 2.55 -4.82
N VAL A 200 -23.23 2.14 -5.75
CA VAL A 200 -22.88 0.74 -5.99
C VAL A 200 -21.93 0.20 -4.91
N PHE A 201 -20.91 0.99 -4.58
CA PHE A 201 -19.84 0.65 -3.64
C PHE A 201 -19.84 1.64 -2.48
N PRO A 202 -20.74 1.49 -1.49
CA PRO A 202 -20.90 2.46 -0.42
C PRO A 202 -19.66 2.59 0.45
N ASN A 203 -19.43 3.82 0.94
CA ASN A 203 -18.41 4.10 1.95
C ASN A 203 -18.67 3.29 3.24
N PRO A 204 -17.62 2.85 3.95
CA PRO A 204 -17.78 2.28 5.28
C PRO A 204 -18.39 3.30 6.25
N THR A 205 -19.32 2.86 7.09
CA THR A 205 -19.96 3.70 8.14
C THR A 205 -19.37 3.49 9.53
N ARG A 206 -18.38 2.59 9.66
CA ARG A 206 -17.66 2.26 10.89
C ARG A 206 -16.26 1.76 10.58
N LYS A 207 -15.38 1.73 11.60
CA LYS A 207 -14.07 1.10 11.49
C LYS A 207 -14.24 -0.39 11.15
N MET A 208 -13.58 -0.83 10.08
CA MET A 208 -13.51 -2.22 9.66
C MET A 208 -12.12 -2.79 9.98
N PRO A 209 -11.98 -4.11 10.17
CA PRO A 209 -10.68 -4.76 10.09
C PRO A 209 -9.99 -4.41 8.76
N LEU A 210 -8.66 -4.36 8.77
CA LEU A 210 -7.90 -4.17 7.54
C LEU A 210 -8.03 -5.44 6.68
N ASP A 211 -8.55 -5.29 5.46
CA ASP A 211 -8.57 -6.39 4.49
C ASP A 211 -7.13 -6.68 4.03
N ILE A 212 -6.77 -7.97 3.96
CA ILE A 212 -5.46 -8.45 3.55
C ILE A 212 -5.65 -9.70 2.67
N ILE A 213 -4.81 -9.89 1.65
CA ILE A 213 -4.77 -11.12 0.81
C ILE A 213 -3.39 -11.78 0.83
#